data_AF-R8BKB0-F1
#
_entry.id   AF-R8BKB0-F1
#
_cell.length_a   1.000
_cell.length_b   1.000
_cell.length_c   1.000
_cell.angle_alpha   90.00
_cell.angle_beta   90.00
_cell.angle_gamma   90.00
#
_symmetry.space_group_name_H-M   'P 1'
#
loop_
_entity.id
_entity.type
_entity.pdbx_description
1 polymer ?
#
loop_
_entity_poly.entity_id
_entity_poly.type
_entity_poly.pdbx_seq_one_letter_code
_entity_poly.pdbx_strand_id
1 'polypeptide(L)'
;MPSQLTKLPTFLNRFPTASIHYRWSETLDEVNAIVTKPDETGEGSGEPPTWLHWPTPIHDTLFGYEWIINNLCPSNTQRRDVYVYGSFIGASLAASLALTESHAHQRMAVRGLLAFNGIYNWTTFLPDHPVNKVKTQSIFDTPHRDAEGTTFHFLKQQIPGLFKSPTNLFDPFASPVLFFHTAGLLVPNSFTDSTVPSSLLRAIDALSGDAHAEEPTVETAFKTPRKGYLAFPPRQSSLKIPESLLLHEMPPPISTAGLGFGRRRRSRRVLTAKGEKSGVNNFQTQAEELAGMMRRSINKLELKERMKWDEDFDDWDHEAERRVRTADVGRVEGVGFELSEHGQELAVSWLEEKMSG
;
A
#
# COMPACT_ATOMS: atom_id res chain seq x y z
N MET A 1 27.65 13.06 8.15
CA MET A 1 27.70 13.21 6.68
C MET A 1 26.61 14.19 6.30
N PRO A 2 26.87 15.24 5.52
CA PRO A 2 25.80 16.14 5.09
C PRO A 2 24.77 15.32 4.30
N SER A 3 23.53 15.31 4.79
CA SER A 3 22.39 14.67 4.15
C SER A 3 22.35 15.12 2.70
N GLN A 4 22.61 14.21 1.76
CA GLN A 4 22.37 14.51 0.35
C GLN A 4 20.89 14.87 0.24
N LEU A 5 20.58 16.13 -0.03
CA LEU A 5 19.22 16.55 -0.36
C LEU A 5 18.72 15.61 -1.46
N THR A 6 17.68 14.83 -1.15
CA THR A 6 16.98 13.98 -2.11
C THR A 6 16.60 14.84 -3.30
N LYS A 7 17.24 14.60 -4.44
CA LYS A 7 16.97 15.33 -5.68
C LYS A 7 15.56 14.96 -6.15
N LEU A 8 14.83 15.96 -6.64
CA LEU A 8 13.55 15.73 -7.28
C LEU A 8 13.75 14.75 -8.46
N PRO A 9 12.87 13.73 -8.64
CA PRO A 9 12.93 12.86 -9.80
C PRO A 9 12.92 13.67 -11.10
N THR A 10 13.84 13.36 -12.00
CA THR A 10 14.11 14.16 -13.21
C THR A 10 12.88 14.31 -14.11
N PHE A 11 12.03 13.28 -14.18
CA PHE A 11 10.80 13.31 -14.97
C PHE A 11 9.78 14.36 -14.47
N LEU A 12 9.89 14.79 -13.21
CA LEU A 12 9.03 15.82 -12.61
C LEU A 12 9.52 17.25 -12.88
N ASN A 13 10.75 17.44 -13.36
CA ASN A 13 11.36 18.77 -13.54
C ASN A 13 10.59 19.68 -14.52
N ARG A 14 9.76 19.10 -15.40
CA ARG A 14 8.93 19.85 -16.36
C ARG A 14 7.61 20.37 -15.77
N PHE A 15 7.24 19.92 -14.57
CA PHE A 15 5.98 20.29 -13.92
C PHE A 15 6.23 21.20 -12.72
N PRO A 16 5.32 22.16 -12.42
CA PRO A 16 5.36 22.92 -11.18
C PRO A 16 5.23 21.96 -9.99
N THR A 17 6.33 21.75 -9.27
CA THR A 17 6.42 20.71 -8.25
C THR A 17 6.77 21.30 -6.89
N ALA A 18 6.06 20.85 -5.86
CA ALA A 18 6.41 21.09 -4.46
C ALA A 18 6.79 19.75 -3.82
N SER A 19 7.81 19.76 -2.96
CA SER A 19 8.26 18.59 -2.21
C SER A 19 7.93 18.77 -0.74
N ILE A 20 7.34 17.76 -0.11
CA ILE A 20 7.07 17.75 1.33
C ILE A 20 8.10 16.82 1.97
N HIS A 21 8.91 17.39 2.87
CA HIS A 21 9.82 16.62 3.70
C HIS A 21 9.07 16.16 4.97
N TYR A 22 9.27 14.92 5.36
CA TYR A 22 8.66 14.33 6.54
C TYR A 22 9.71 13.57 7.36
N ARG A 23 9.52 13.52 8.68
CA ARG A 23 10.42 12.80 9.59
C ARG A 23 10.03 11.33 9.66
N TRP A 24 10.98 10.46 9.36
CA TRP A 24 10.90 9.01 9.56
C TRP A 24 12.31 8.52 9.93
N SER A 25 12.41 7.56 10.84
CA SER A 25 13.66 6.92 11.23
C SER A 25 14.27 6.23 10.00
N GLU A 26 15.56 6.44 9.76
CA GLU A 26 16.19 5.91 8.56
C GLU A 26 16.52 4.42 8.71
N THR A 27 16.80 3.93 9.94
CA THR A 27 17.09 2.51 10.21
C THR A 27 16.82 2.07 11.66
N LEU A 28 16.66 0.76 11.87
CA LEU A 28 16.74 0.13 13.20
C LEU A 28 18.04 0.46 13.96
N ASP A 29 19.15 0.64 13.25
CA ASP A 29 20.45 0.97 13.85
C ASP A 29 20.44 2.37 14.47
N GLU A 30 19.74 3.33 13.87
CA GLU A 30 19.53 4.67 14.45
C GLU A 30 18.64 4.63 15.69
N VAL A 31 17.55 3.83 15.66
CA VAL A 31 16.69 3.64 16.84
C VAL A 31 17.49 3.04 17.99
N ASN A 32 18.30 2.02 17.72
CA ASN A 32 19.17 1.40 18.72
C ASN A 32 20.22 2.38 19.26
N ALA A 33 20.78 3.26 18.41
CA ALA A 33 21.74 4.29 18.80
C ALA A 33 21.15 5.40 19.68
N ILE A 34 19.86 5.73 19.50
CA ILE A 34 19.14 6.69 20.36
C ILE A 34 18.86 6.06 21.74
N VAL A 35 18.45 4.79 21.78
CA VAL A 35 18.12 4.07 23.02
C VAL A 35 19.35 3.80 23.90
N THR A 36 20.54 3.68 23.29
CA THR A 36 21.78 3.33 23.99
C THR A 36 22.59 4.50 24.52
N LYS A 37 22.13 5.76 24.39
CA LYS A 37 22.74 6.88 25.10
C LYS A 37 22.10 7.02 26.49
N PRO A 38 22.78 6.62 27.58
CA PRO A 38 22.36 7.01 28.92
C PRO A 38 22.57 8.51 29.04
N ASP A 39 21.63 9.17 29.70
CA ASP A 39 21.70 10.59 30.06
C ASP A 39 22.83 10.77 31.10
N GLU A 40 24.08 10.86 30.64
CA GLU A 40 25.26 11.01 31.52
C GLU A 40 25.54 12.47 31.92
N THR A 41 24.73 13.42 31.46
CA THR A 41 24.85 14.82 31.86
C THR A 41 23.49 15.31 32.36
N GLY A 42 23.31 15.28 33.69
CA GLY A 42 22.14 15.82 34.39
C GLY A 42 22.02 17.34 34.29
N GLU A 43 21.94 17.87 33.08
CA GLU A 43 21.58 19.25 32.77
C GLU A 43 20.41 19.24 31.78
N GLY A 44 19.25 19.65 32.27
CA GLY A 44 17.98 19.54 31.55
C GLY A 44 17.85 20.53 30.40
N SER A 45 18.27 20.11 29.21
CA SER A 45 17.56 20.44 27.98
C SER A 45 16.64 19.26 27.65
N GLY A 46 15.47 19.21 28.31
CA GLY A 46 14.46 18.17 28.11
C GLY A 46 13.76 18.29 26.75
N GLU A 47 14.51 18.17 25.65
CA GLU A 47 13.89 17.87 24.37
C GLU A 47 13.51 16.38 24.37
N PRO A 48 12.21 16.04 24.24
CA PRO A 48 11.81 14.65 24.14
C PRO A 48 12.52 14.01 22.94
N PRO A 49 12.88 12.71 23.00
CA PRO A 49 13.42 12.04 21.83
C PRO A 49 12.46 12.29 20.67
N THR A 50 12.94 12.80 19.54
CA THR A 50 12.10 13.03 18.37
C THR A 50 11.48 11.70 17.96
N TRP A 51 10.14 11.64 17.95
CA TRP A 51 9.43 10.40 17.62
C TRP A 51 9.53 10.17 16.11
N LEU A 52 10.57 9.46 15.67
CA LEU A 52 10.85 9.19 14.26
C LEU A 52 10.09 7.96 13.70
N HIS A 53 9.03 7.51 14.37
CA HIS A 53 8.19 6.38 13.94
C HIS A 53 6.78 6.86 13.56
N TRP A 54 6.00 5.97 12.95
CA TRP A 54 4.57 6.21 12.72
C TRP A 54 3.85 6.61 14.02
N PRO A 55 3.03 7.69 14.06
CA PRO A 55 2.42 8.42 12.94
C PRO A 55 3.08 9.76 12.58
N THR A 56 4.28 10.09 13.06
CA THR A 56 4.92 11.38 12.74
C THR A 56 5.00 11.71 11.25
N PRO A 57 5.36 10.76 10.35
CA PRO A 57 5.45 11.04 8.92
C PRO A 57 4.15 11.52 8.28
N ILE A 58 3.00 10.99 8.72
CA ILE A 58 1.70 11.41 8.18
C ILE A 58 1.32 12.80 8.67
N HIS A 59 1.63 13.14 9.92
CA HIS A 59 1.41 14.50 10.44
C HIS A 59 2.25 15.54 9.70
N ASP A 60 3.53 15.25 9.47
CA ASP A 60 4.41 16.15 8.70
C ASP A 60 3.91 16.30 7.26
N THR A 61 3.48 15.21 6.63
CA THR A 61 2.92 15.22 5.27
C THR A 61 1.66 16.07 5.19
N LEU A 62 0.72 15.89 6.12
CA LEU A 62 -0.53 16.66 6.18
C LEU A 62 -0.26 18.14 6.44
N PHE A 63 0.64 18.47 7.36
CA PHE A 63 1.04 19.85 7.64
C PHE A 63 1.64 20.53 6.40
N GLY A 64 2.54 19.83 5.70
CA GLY A 64 3.13 20.33 4.45
C GLY A 64 2.10 20.54 3.34
N TYR A 65 1.15 19.61 3.20
CA TYR A 65 0.06 19.72 2.24
C TYR A 65 -0.87 20.89 2.56
N GLU A 66 -1.28 21.04 3.82
CA GLU A 66 -2.10 22.16 4.27
C GLU A 66 -1.42 23.50 4.00
N TRP A 67 -0.11 23.59 4.27
CA TRP A 67 0.67 24.77 3.93
C TRP A 67 0.62 25.07 2.42
N ILE A 68 0.79 24.06 1.56
CA ILE A 68 0.71 24.20 0.10
C ILE A 68 -0.66 24.75 -0.32
N ILE A 69 -1.75 24.16 0.17
CA ILE A 69 -3.11 24.61 -0.18
C ILE A 69 -3.35 26.05 0.30
N ASN A 70 -2.98 26.37 1.53
CA ASN A 70 -3.24 27.69 2.12
C ASN A 70 -2.42 28.82 1.46
N ASN A 71 -1.24 28.51 0.91
CA ASN A 71 -0.34 29.52 0.36
C ASN A 71 -0.31 29.57 -1.17
N LEU A 72 -0.62 28.46 -1.86
CA LEU A 72 -0.54 28.36 -3.32
C LEU A 72 -1.92 28.26 -4.00
N CYS A 73 -3.02 28.22 -3.24
CA CYS A 73 -4.36 28.28 -3.82
C CYS A 73 -4.55 29.60 -4.61
N PRO A 74 -5.02 29.54 -5.87
CA PRO A 74 -5.31 30.74 -6.65
C PRO A 74 -6.34 31.64 -5.95
N SER A 75 -6.09 32.95 -5.93
CA SER A 75 -7.00 33.95 -5.33
C SER A 75 -8.26 34.21 -6.18
N ASN A 76 -8.20 33.89 -7.47
CA ASN A 76 -9.32 34.01 -8.40
C ASN A 76 -10.26 32.79 -8.34
N THR A 77 -11.23 32.73 -9.24
CA THR A 77 -12.15 31.59 -9.37
C THR A 77 -11.54 30.38 -10.08
N GLN A 78 -10.25 30.40 -10.42
CA GLN A 78 -9.60 29.29 -11.10
C GLN A 78 -9.41 28.11 -10.15
N ARG A 79 -9.59 26.91 -10.71
CA ARG A 79 -9.26 25.65 -10.02
C ARG A 79 -7.80 25.31 -10.29
N ARG A 80 -7.18 24.62 -9.35
CA ARG A 80 -5.83 24.09 -9.48
C ARG A 80 -5.79 22.67 -8.96
N ASP A 81 -5.61 21.73 -9.85
CA ASP A 81 -5.59 20.33 -9.48
C ASP A 81 -4.20 19.93 -8.98
N VAL A 82 -4.18 19.18 -7.88
CA VAL A 82 -2.95 18.68 -7.26
C VAL A 82 -2.79 17.19 -7.59
N TYR A 83 -1.62 16.83 -8.07
CA TYR A 83 -1.23 15.45 -8.36
C TYR A 83 -0.15 15.04 -7.37
N VAL A 84 -0.42 14.00 -6.58
CA VAL A 84 0.50 13.52 -5.54
C VAL A 84 1.34 12.40 -6.11
N TYR A 85 2.65 12.52 -5.94
CA TYR A 85 3.61 11.47 -6.26
C TYR A 85 4.25 10.90 -4.99
N GLY A 86 4.42 9.58 -4.92
CA GLY A 86 5.19 8.93 -3.87
C GLY A 86 5.80 7.61 -4.33
N SER A 87 6.95 7.24 -3.77
CA SER A 87 7.59 5.95 -4.02
C SER A 87 7.86 5.19 -2.72
N PHE A 88 7.87 3.86 -2.78
CA PHE A 88 8.15 2.97 -1.66
C PHE A 88 7.28 3.30 -0.43
N ILE A 89 7.88 3.60 0.72
CA ILE A 89 7.14 3.97 1.94
C ILE A 89 6.34 5.26 1.71
N GLY A 90 6.90 6.22 0.96
CA GLY A 90 6.23 7.48 0.59
C GLY A 90 5.03 7.27 -0.33
N ALA A 91 4.95 6.17 -1.07
CA ALA A 91 3.75 5.82 -1.84
C ALA A 91 2.55 5.50 -0.93
N SER A 92 2.78 4.91 0.26
CA SER A 92 1.72 4.71 1.26
C SER A 92 1.17 6.05 1.76
N LEU A 93 2.07 6.99 2.09
CA LEU A 93 1.70 8.36 2.49
C LEU A 93 0.95 9.09 1.38
N ALA A 94 1.45 9.03 0.15
CA ALA A 94 0.83 9.63 -1.02
C ALA A 94 -0.57 9.07 -1.29
N ALA A 95 -0.74 7.75 -1.18
CA ALA A 95 -2.03 7.09 -1.34
C ALA A 95 -3.02 7.51 -0.26
N SER A 96 -2.61 7.55 1.01
CA SER A 96 -3.44 8.03 2.11
C SER A 96 -3.86 9.48 1.91
N LEU A 97 -2.90 10.38 1.62
CA LEU A 97 -3.17 11.79 1.33
C LEU A 97 -4.16 11.93 0.16
N ALA A 98 -3.96 11.20 -0.94
CA ALA A 98 -4.84 11.29 -2.09
C ALA A 98 -6.25 10.75 -1.80
N LEU A 99 -6.39 9.69 -1.00
CA LEU A 99 -7.70 9.17 -0.61
C LEU A 99 -8.44 10.12 0.34
N THR A 100 -7.73 10.85 1.21
CA THR A 100 -8.36 11.73 2.20
C THR A 100 -8.48 13.19 1.78
N GLU A 101 -7.74 13.64 0.77
CA GLU A 101 -7.72 15.04 0.34
C GLU A 101 -8.33 15.26 -1.07
N SER A 102 -8.93 14.23 -1.66
CA SER A 102 -9.62 14.33 -2.95
C SER A 102 -11.03 14.91 -2.87
N HIS A 103 -11.12 16.16 -2.43
CA HIS A 103 -12.38 16.91 -2.32
C HIS A 103 -12.81 17.54 -3.65
N ALA A 104 -13.78 16.95 -4.34
CA ALA A 104 -14.19 17.40 -5.69
C ALA A 104 -14.67 18.87 -5.76
N HIS A 105 -15.29 19.36 -4.68
CA HIS A 105 -15.84 20.71 -4.62
C HIS A 105 -14.79 21.80 -4.41
N GLN A 106 -13.65 21.47 -3.79
CA GLN A 106 -12.59 22.45 -3.45
C GLN A 106 -11.88 22.96 -4.71
N ARG A 107 -11.44 24.23 -4.67
CA ARG A 107 -10.77 24.89 -5.81
C ARG A 107 -9.38 24.31 -6.07
N MET A 108 -8.64 24.06 -4.99
CA MET A 108 -7.37 23.37 -5.02
C MET A 108 -7.45 22.18 -4.07
N ALA A 109 -7.26 20.98 -4.61
CA ALA A 109 -7.30 19.74 -3.86
C ALA A 109 -6.65 18.61 -4.68
N VAL A 110 -6.39 17.47 -4.05
CA VAL A 110 -5.86 16.31 -4.75
C VAL A 110 -6.86 15.80 -5.79
N ARG A 111 -6.39 15.58 -7.02
CA ARG A 111 -7.15 14.93 -8.10
C ARG A 111 -6.55 13.64 -8.57
N GLY A 112 -5.24 13.50 -8.43
CA GLY A 112 -4.53 12.35 -8.92
C GLY A 112 -3.47 11.81 -7.97
N LEU A 113 -3.26 10.51 -8.07
CA LEU A 113 -2.22 9.75 -7.37
C LEU A 113 -1.33 9.03 -8.40
N LEU A 114 -0.04 9.33 -8.37
CA LEU A 114 0.99 8.55 -9.05
C LEU A 114 1.86 7.89 -7.97
N ALA A 115 1.88 6.57 -7.92
CA ALA A 115 2.58 5.86 -6.85
C ALA A 115 3.45 4.75 -7.41
N PHE A 116 4.68 4.63 -6.91
CA PHE A 116 5.65 3.64 -7.39
C PHE A 116 6.12 2.70 -6.27
N ASN A 117 6.04 1.38 -6.51
CA ASN A 117 6.49 0.34 -5.56
C ASN A 117 5.96 0.55 -4.13
N GLY A 118 4.70 0.93 -4.00
CA GLY A 118 4.11 1.23 -2.69
C GLY A 118 3.75 0.00 -1.88
N ILE A 119 3.72 0.19 -0.55
CA ILE A 119 3.14 -0.74 0.40
C ILE A 119 1.81 -0.16 0.88
N TYR A 120 0.70 -0.75 0.46
CA TYR A 120 -0.64 -0.22 0.75
C TYR A 120 -1.37 -1.02 1.83
N ASN A 121 -0.80 -2.15 2.24
CA ASN A 121 -1.28 -3.01 3.29
C ASN A 121 -0.08 -3.55 4.09
N TRP A 122 0.28 -2.87 5.17
CA TRP A 122 1.38 -3.30 6.04
C TRP A 122 1.01 -4.52 6.89
N THR A 123 -0.28 -4.84 7.04
CA THR A 123 -0.69 -6.05 7.77
C THR A 123 -0.27 -7.34 7.06
N THR A 124 0.09 -7.28 5.77
CA THR A 124 0.62 -8.42 5.00
C THR A 124 1.96 -8.93 5.51
N PHE A 125 2.68 -8.16 6.32
CA PHE A 125 3.94 -8.60 6.93
C PHE A 125 3.75 -9.39 8.23
N LEU A 126 2.53 -9.41 8.79
CA LEU A 126 2.23 -10.16 10.01
C LEU A 126 2.11 -11.66 9.74
N PRO A 127 2.59 -12.53 10.64
CA PRO A 127 2.59 -13.99 10.44
C PRO A 127 1.21 -14.58 10.10
N ASP A 128 0.15 -14.07 10.74
CA ASP A 128 -1.21 -14.60 10.59
C ASP A 128 -1.93 -14.17 9.33
N HIS A 129 -1.37 -13.21 8.59
CA HIS A 129 -2.00 -12.70 7.38
C HIS A 129 -2.17 -13.84 6.35
N PRO A 130 -3.33 -13.96 5.67
CA PRO A 130 -3.59 -15.06 4.73
C PRO A 130 -2.50 -15.26 3.68
N VAL A 131 -1.86 -14.15 3.25
CA VAL A 131 -0.73 -14.11 2.30
C VAL A 131 0.46 -14.99 2.74
N ASN A 132 0.67 -15.13 4.05
CA ASN A 132 1.82 -15.82 4.65
C ASN A 132 1.51 -17.28 5.00
N LYS A 133 0.24 -17.72 4.90
CA LYS A 133 -0.15 -19.09 5.22
C LYS A 133 0.45 -20.07 4.21
N VAL A 134 1.19 -21.06 4.70
CA VAL A 134 1.73 -22.15 3.89
C VAL A 134 0.57 -23.06 3.48
N LYS A 135 0.35 -23.24 2.18
CA LYS A 135 -0.61 -24.23 1.70
C LYS A 135 0.11 -25.59 1.68
N THR A 136 -0.42 -26.57 2.40
CA THR A 136 0.15 -27.92 2.62
C THR A 136 0.52 -28.66 1.33
N GLN A 137 -0.04 -28.28 0.18
CA GLN A 137 0.28 -28.85 -1.13
C GLN A 137 1.66 -28.43 -1.70
N SER A 138 2.39 -27.53 -1.03
CA SER A 138 3.68 -26.96 -1.50
C SER A 138 4.90 -27.50 -0.74
N ILE A 139 4.76 -28.56 0.07
CA ILE A 139 5.89 -29.14 0.82
C ILE A 139 6.99 -29.69 -0.11
N PHE A 140 6.65 -30.09 -1.34
CA PHE A 140 7.62 -30.56 -2.35
C PHE A 140 8.07 -29.48 -3.35
N ASP A 141 7.49 -28.28 -3.29
CA ASP A 141 7.85 -27.13 -4.12
C ASP A 141 7.99 -25.92 -3.19
N THR A 142 9.11 -25.83 -2.47
CA THR A 142 9.46 -24.62 -1.72
C THR A 142 10.53 -23.82 -2.48
N PRO A 143 10.17 -22.99 -3.47
CA PRO A 143 11.00 -21.85 -3.78
C PRO A 143 10.76 -20.81 -2.69
N HIS A 144 11.81 -20.51 -1.93
CA HIS A 144 11.96 -19.43 -0.96
C HIS A 144 10.88 -18.33 -1.03
N ARG A 145 9.83 -18.44 -0.19
CA ARG A 145 8.79 -17.40 -0.04
C ARG A 145 9.32 -16.12 0.63
N ASP A 146 10.37 -16.28 1.43
CA ASP A 146 11.18 -15.22 2.02
C ASP A 146 12.65 -15.49 1.62
N ALA A 147 12.99 -15.40 0.33
CA ALA A 147 14.40 -15.50 -0.06
C ALA A 147 15.16 -14.38 0.66
N GLU A 148 16.10 -14.77 1.52
CA GLU A 148 17.02 -13.83 2.17
C GLU A 148 17.62 -12.92 1.10
N GLY A 149 17.55 -11.61 1.33
CA GLY A 149 18.01 -10.60 0.37
C GLY A 149 16.95 -9.99 -0.56
N THR A 150 15.66 -10.39 -0.47
CA THR A 150 14.58 -9.68 -1.18
C THR A 150 14.20 -8.37 -0.48
N THR A 151 13.66 -7.40 -1.24
CA THR A 151 13.20 -6.11 -0.70
C THR A 151 12.13 -6.26 0.39
N PHE A 152 11.18 -7.20 0.22
CA PHE A 152 10.15 -7.46 1.21
C PHE A 152 10.70 -8.13 2.48
N HIS A 153 11.73 -8.98 2.35
CA HIS A 153 12.45 -9.51 3.49
C HIS A 153 13.17 -8.39 4.26
N PHE A 154 13.86 -7.48 3.57
CA PHE A 154 14.48 -6.30 4.18
C PHE A 154 13.44 -5.41 4.88
N LEU A 155 12.32 -5.09 4.21
CA LEU A 155 11.23 -4.31 4.81
C LEU A 155 10.66 -4.97 6.06
N LYS A 156 10.44 -6.29 6.03
CA LYS A 156 9.96 -7.06 7.19
C LYS A 156 10.89 -6.91 8.39
N GLN A 157 12.21 -6.92 8.17
CA GLN A 157 13.19 -6.68 9.23
C GLN A 157 13.11 -5.25 9.77
N GLN A 158 12.86 -4.24 8.93
CA GLN A 158 12.83 -2.83 9.36
C GLN A 158 11.52 -2.40 10.04
N ILE A 159 10.43 -3.18 9.96
CA ILE A 159 9.12 -2.82 10.53
C ILE A 159 9.18 -2.33 11.99
N PRO A 160 9.91 -2.98 12.92
CA PRO A 160 9.98 -2.51 14.31
C PRO A 160 10.67 -1.14 14.47
N GLY A 161 11.49 -0.71 13.52
CA GLY A 161 12.04 0.64 13.46
C GLY A 161 11.07 1.66 12.87
N LEU A 162 10.23 1.24 11.91
CA LEU A 162 9.25 2.10 11.25
C LEU A 162 7.99 2.34 12.10
N PHE A 163 7.59 1.34 12.90
CA PHE A 163 6.35 1.31 13.67
C PHE A 163 6.63 0.94 15.13
N LYS A 164 6.09 1.71 16.08
CA LYS A 164 6.27 1.46 17.52
C LYS A 164 5.55 0.21 18.01
N SER A 165 4.39 -0.09 17.43
CA SER A 165 3.54 -1.21 17.82
C SER A 165 2.90 -1.86 16.59
N PRO A 166 2.64 -3.18 16.61
CA PRO A 166 1.87 -3.85 15.56
C PRO A 166 0.53 -3.18 15.27
N THR A 167 -0.09 -2.55 16.28
CA THR A 167 -1.34 -1.78 16.12
C THR A 167 -1.23 -0.70 15.05
N ASN A 168 -0.05 -0.10 14.88
CA ASN A 168 0.16 0.95 13.88
C ASN A 168 0.08 0.43 12.43
N LEU A 169 0.30 -0.87 12.19
CA LEU A 169 0.13 -1.45 10.84
C LEU A 169 -1.35 -1.51 10.41
N PHE A 170 -2.26 -1.44 11.38
CA PHE A 170 -3.71 -1.45 11.18
C PHE A 170 -4.31 -0.04 11.03
N ASP A 171 -3.48 1.00 11.11
CA ASP A 171 -3.89 2.37 10.83
C ASP A 171 -4.21 2.52 9.33
N PRO A 172 -5.42 2.96 8.93
CA PRO A 172 -5.76 3.18 7.54
C PRO A 172 -4.85 4.17 6.81
N PHE A 173 -4.22 5.10 7.52
CA PHE A 173 -3.27 6.03 6.91
C PHE A 173 -1.89 5.40 6.66
N ALA A 174 -1.52 4.35 7.41
CA ALA A 174 -0.33 3.56 7.12
C ALA A 174 -0.63 2.54 6.01
N SER A 175 -1.78 1.87 6.13
CA SER A 175 -2.28 0.83 5.23
C SER A 175 -3.53 1.31 4.48
N PRO A 176 -3.38 2.15 3.43
CA PRO A 176 -4.49 2.74 2.66
C PRO A 176 -5.60 1.77 2.22
N VAL A 177 -5.28 0.48 2.02
CA VAL A 177 -6.30 -0.51 1.67
C VAL A 177 -7.40 -0.63 2.75
N LEU A 178 -7.07 -0.32 4.01
CA LEU A 178 -7.97 -0.42 5.15
C LEU A 178 -9.04 0.66 5.18
N PHE A 179 -8.96 1.70 4.34
CA PHE A 179 -10.11 2.57 4.08
C PHE A 179 -11.27 1.79 3.45
N PHE A 180 -10.99 0.72 2.70
CA PHE A 180 -11.98 -0.02 1.94
C PHE A 180 -12.40 -1.35 2.58
N HIS A 181 -11.66 -1.85 3.57
CA HIS A 181 -12.01 -3.07 4.28
C HIS A 181 -11.37 -3.16 5.67
N THR A 182 -11.94 -3.97 6.55
CA THR A 182 -11.27 -4.37 7.80
C THR A 182 -10.11 -5.32 7.52
N ALA A 183 -9.08 -5.34 8.37
CA ALA A 183 -7.92 -6.22 8.17
C ALA A 183 -8.26 -7.72 8.26
N GLY A 184 -9.33 -8.09 8.97
CA GLY A 184 -9.72 -9.49 9.16
C GLY A 184 -8.71 -10.29 9.99
N LEU A 185 -7.96 -9.61 10.86
CA LEU A 185 -6.91 -10.16 11.72
C LEU A 185 -7.03 -9.56 13.12
N LEU A 186 -6.56 -10.30 14.12
CA LEU A 186 -6.30 -9.75 15.44
C LEU A 186 -4.96 -9.03 15.42
N VAL A 187 -4.83 -7.99 16.23
CA VAL A 187 -3.56 -7.28 16.41
C VAL A 187 -2.68 -8.12 17.32
N PRO A 188 -1.47 -8.54 16.88
CA PRO A 188 -0.55 -9.29 17.73
C PRO A 188 0.14 -8.40 18.77
N ASN A 189 0.64 -9.02 19.83
CA ASN A 189 1.38 -8.33 20.88
C ASN A 189 2.78 -7.88 20.40
N SER A 190 3.34 -8.57 19.39
CA SER A 190 4.61 -8.22 18.75
C SER A 190 4.52 -8.45 17.24
N PHE A 191 5.52 -7.98 16.48
CA PHE A 191 5.53 -8.11 15.02
C PHE A 191 5.75 -9.55 14.52
N THR A 192 6.29 -10.42 15.37
CA THR A 192 6.66 -11.80 15.03
C THR A 192 5.72 -12.84 15.64
N ASP A 193 4.91 -12.47 16.63
CA ASP A 193 4.02 -13.40 17.30
C ASP A 193 2.75 -13.67 16.49
N SER A 194 2.34 -14.94 16.48
CA SER A 194 1.02 -15.34 16.00
C SER A 194 -0.03 -15.14 17.10
N THR A 195 -1.17 -14.55 16.75
CA THR A 195 -2.37 -14.45 17.58
C THR A 195 -3.22 -15.71 17.54
N VAL A 196 -2.97 -16.60 16.58
CA VAL A 196 -3.75 -17.81 16.38
C VAL A 196 -3.12 -18.94 17.19
N PRO A 197 -3.84 -19.57 18.14
CA PRO A 197 -3.30 -20.70 18.89
C PRO A 197 -2.85 -21.81 17.94
N SER A 198 -1.67 -22.40 18.20
CA SER A 198 -1.12 -23.47 17.36
C SER A 198 -2.05 -24.68 17.23
N SER A 199 -2.88 -24.94 18.24
CA SER A 199 -3.93 -25.95 18.22
C SER A 199 -5.03 -25.66 17.20
N LEU A 200 -5.42 -24.39 17.05
CA LEU A 200 -6.42 -23.94 16.07
C LEU A 200 -5.84 -23.95 14.65
N LEU A 201 -4.57 -23.55 14.47
CA LEU A 201 -3.87 -23.69 13.19
C LEU A 201 -3.87 -25.15 12.72
N ARG A 202 -3.51 -26.08 13.62
CA ARG A 202 -3.50 -27.53 13.32
C ARG A 202 -4.89 -28.06 12.99
N ALA A 203 -5.93 -27.58 13.66
CA ALA A 203 -7.32 -27.96 13.38
C ALA A 203 -7.81 -27.45 12.01
N ILE A 204 -7.49 -26.20 11.65
CA ILE A 204 -7.82 -25.62 10.33
C ILE A 204 -7.09 -26.37 9.20
N ASP A 205 -5.82 -26.71 9.41
CA ASP A 205 -5.03 -27.48 8.44
C ASP A 205 -5.58 -28.91 8.27
N ALA A 206 -6.02 -29.54 9.37
CA ALA A 206 -6.66 -30.86 9.33
C ALA A 206 -8.01 -30.83 8.60
N LEU A 207 -8.84 -29.80 8.84
CA LEU A 207 -10.15 -29.64 8.17
C LEU A 207 -10.03 -29.25 6.69
N SER A 208 -8.92 -28.63 6.29
CA SER A 208 -8.65 -28.30 4.89
C SER A 208 -8.07 -29.49 4.09
N GLY A 209 -7.71 -30.58 4.77
CA GLY A 209 -7.04 -31.75 4.20
C GLY A 209 -7.89 -33.00 4.02
N ASP A 210 -9.02 -33.16 4.71
CA ASP A 210 -9.82 -34.38 4.62
C ASP A 210 -11.32 -34.13 4.84
N ALA A 211 -12.17 -34.72 3.98
CA ALA A 211 -13.62 -34.48 3.96
C ALA A 211 -14.42 -35.32 4.96
N HIS A 212 -13.77 -36.08 5.84
CA HIS A 212 -14.43 -36.94 6.83
C HIS A 212 -13.61 -37.02 8.12
N ALA A 213 -13.73 -36.00 8.99
CA ALA A 213 -13.31 -36.11 10.38
C ALA A 213 -14.40 -35.55 11.29
N GLU A 214 -14.81 -36.37 12.27
CA GLU A 214 -15.82 -36.03 13.28
C GLU A 214 -15.43 -34.75 14.03
N GLU A 215 -16.41 -33.87 14.23
CA GLU A 215 -16.23 -32.57 14.88
C GLU A 215 -15.69 -32.73 16.32
N PRO A 216 -14.49 -32.22 16.65
CA PRO A 216 -14.13 -32.05 18.03
C PRO A 216 -14.85 -30.82 18.57
N THR A 217 -15.67 -31.03 19.60
CA THR A 217 -16.31 -30.01 20.43
C THR A 217 -15.24 -29.18 21.16
N VAL A 218 -14.67 -28.18 20.49
CA VAL A 218 -13.82 -27.16 21.13
C VAL A 218 -14.71 -25.98 21.52
N GLU A 219 -15.04 -25.98 22.80
CA GLU A 219 -15.82 -24.97 23.52
C GLU A 219 -15.31 -23.54 23.24
N THR A 220 -16.23 -22.65 22.88
CA THR A 220 -16.03 -21.19 22.71
C THR A 220 -14.93 -20.78 21.73
N ALA A 221 -15.05 -21.27 20.49
CA ALA A 221 -14.18 -21.00 19.34
C ALA A 221 -13.68 -19.54 19.26
N PHE A 222 -12.36 -19.35 19.34
CA PHE A 222 -11.66 -18.14 18.92
C PHE A 222 -12.04 -17.81 17.47
N LYS A 223 -13.02 -16.93 17.27
CA LYS A 223 -13.43 -16.47 15.94
C LYS A 223 -12.48 -15.38 15.50
N THR A 224 -11.57 -15.70 14.58
CA THR A 224 -10.79 -14.67 13.91
C THR A 224 -11.73 -13.67 13.22
N PRO A 225 -11.48 -12.35 13.31
CA PRO A 225 -12.30 -11.35 12.65
C PRO A 225 -12.39 -11.64 11.15
N ARG A 226 -13.57 -11.52 10.55
CA ARG A 226 -13.69 -11.69 9.09
C ARG A 226 -13.35 -10.37 8.39
N LYS A 227 -12.67 -10.46 7.24
CA LYS A 227 -12.46 -9.33 6.33
C LYS A 227 -13.83 -8.83 5.84
N GLY A 228 -14.18 -7.59 6.20
CA GLY A 228 -15.44 -6.93 5.89
C GLY A 228 -15.20 -5.71 5.01
N TYR A 229 -16.03 -5.51 3.98
CA TYR A 229 -15.94 -4.33 3.12
C TYR A 229 -16.48 -3.09 3.83
N LEU A 230 -15.77 -1.97 3.68
CA LEU A 230 -16.17 -0.65 4.16
C LEU A 230 -16.57 0.22 2.97
N ALA A 231 -17.66 0.97 3.11
CA ALA A 231 -18.08 1.92 2.09
C ALA A 231 -17.19 3.16 2.17
N PHE A 232 -16.19 3.22 1.27
CA PHE A 232 -15.30 4.36 1.12
C PHE A 232 -15.31 4.85 -0.34
N PRO A 233 -15.38 6.16 -0.63
CA PRO A 233 -15.44 7.24 0.35
C PRO A 233 -16.76 7.23 1.14
N PRO A 234 -16.79 7.74 2.39
CA PRO A 234 -18.03 7.81 3.16
C PRO A 234 -19.09 8.59 2.38
N ARG A 235 -20.33 8.08 2.33
CA ARG A 235 -21.40 8.66 1.48
C ARG A 235 -21.75 10.11 1.81
N GLN A 236 -21.52 10.53 3.05
CA GLN A 236 -21.77 11.90 3.52
C GLN A 236 -20.56 12.81 3.33
N SER A 237 -19.43 12.27 2.87
CA SER A 237 -18.23 13.06 2.56
C SER A 237 -18.29 13.60 1.13
N SER A 238 -17.56 14.67 0.88
CA SER A 238 -17.36 15.20 -0.46
C SER A 238 -16.18 14.53 -1.20
N LEU A 239 -15.63 13.46 -0.63
CA LEU A 239 -14.45 12.79 -1.15
C LEU A 239 -14.81 11.97 -2.38
N LYS A 240 -13.87 11.91 -3.31
CA LYS A 240 -13.91 11.06 -4.49
C LYS A 240 -12.65 10.22 -4.55
N ILE A 241 -12.73 9.05 -5.18
CA ILE A 241 -11.54 8.26 -5.48
C ILE A 241 -10.68 9.04 -6.48
N PRO A 242 -9.41 9.34 -6.22
CA PRO A 242 -8.56 10.07 -7.17
C PRO A 242 -8.36 9.27 -8.47
N GLU A 243 -8.13 9.97 -9.59
CA GLU A 243 -7.50 9.33 -10.77
C GLU A 243 -6.14 8.78 -10.33
N SER A 244 -5.78 7.55 -10.70
CA SER A 244 -4.61 6.90 -10.11
C SER A 244 -3.82 6.08 -11.13
N LEU A 245 -2.49 6.14 -11.02
CA LEU A 245 -1.56 5.22 -11.67
C LEU A 245 -0.65 4.61 -10.60
N LEU A 246 -0.84 3.31 -10.35
CA LEU A 246 -0.02 2.54 -9.41
C LEU A 246 1.02 1.73 -10.20
N LEU A 247 2.24 2.24 -10.21
CA LEU A 247 3.41 1.64 -10.84
C LEU A 247 4.06 0.62 -9.89
N HIS A 248 4.49 -0.50 -10.44
CA HIS A 248 5.20 -1.53 -9.69
C HIS A 248 6.26 -2.22 -10.55
N GLU A 249 7.29 -2.74 -9.90
CA GLU A 249 8.20 -3.70 -10.51
C GLU A 249 7.63 -5.12 -10.34
N MET A 250 7.78 -5.96 -11.37
CA MET A 250 7.58 -7.39 -11.19
C MET A 250 8.74 -8.04 -10.42
N PRO A 251 8.46 -9.01 -9.54
CA PRO A 251 9.51 -9.83 -8.95
C PRO A 251 10.26 -10.60 -10.06
N PRO A 252 11.56 -10.87 -9.89
CA PRO A 252 12.30 -11.67 -10.87
C PRO A 252 11.63 -13.04 -11.03
N PRO A 253 11.57 -13.58 -12.26
CA PRO A 253 11.05 -14.92 -12.47
C PRO A 253 11.88 -15.90 -11.63
N ILE A 254 11.20 -16.73 -10.83
CA ILE A 254 11.86 -17.81 -10.09
C ILE A 254 12.56 -18.67 -11.15
N SER A 255 13.89 -18.76 -11.09
CA SER A 255 14.68 -19.60 -11.98
C SER A 255 14.23 -21.06 -11.82
N THR A 256 13.37 -21.55 -12.71
CA THR A 256 13.01 -22.98 -12.80
C THR A 256 14.09 -23.77 -13.53
N ALA A 257 15.36 -23.40 -13.37
CA ALA A 257 16.50 -24.11 -13.93
C ALA A 257 16.67 -25.44 -13.19
N GLY A 258 15.82 -26.42 -13.54
CA GLY A 258 15.79 -27.74 -12.93
C GLY A 258 14.46 -28.49 -13.10
N LEU A 259 13.34 -27.81 -13.35
CA LEU A 259 12.04 -28.47 -13.56
C LEU A 259 11.75 -28.59 -15.05
N GLY A 260 11.87 -29.83 -15.53
CA GLY A 260 11.79 -30.20 -16.93
C GLY A 260 10.53 -29.70 -17.66
N PHE A 261 10.76 -29.42 -18.94
CA PHE A 261 9.82 -29.20 -20.03
C PHE A 261 8.36 -29.59 -19.77
N GLY A 262 7.44 -28.61 -19.88
CA GLY A 262 6.07 -28.92 -20.30
C GLY A 262 4.97 -27.98 -19.82
N ARG A 263 4.91 -26.76 -20.39
CA ARG A 263 3.68 -26.10 -20.92
C ARG A 263 3.83 -24.58 -20.88
N ARG A 264 4.07 -24.00 -22.06
CA ARG A 264 3.73 -22.60 -22.34
C ARG A 264 2.24 -22.40 -22.05
N ARG A 265 1.90 -21.80 -20.91
CA ARG A 265 0.59 -21.18 -20.70
C ARG A 265 0.77 -19.67 -20.71
N ARG A 266 0.32 -19.05 -21.81
CA ARG A 266 0.04 -17.61 -21.90
C ARG A 266 -0.83 -17.23 -20.70
N SER A 267 -0.28 -16.56 -19.71
CA SER A 267 -1.07 -15.96 -18.62
C SER A 267 -1.52 -14.57 -19.05
N ARG A 268 -2.53 -14.53 -19.92
CA ARG A 268 -3.41 -13.37 -20.07
C ARG A 268 -4.75 -13.81 -19.49
N ARG A 269 -4.96 -13.56 -18.19
CA ARG A 269 -6.28 -13.71 -17.55
C ARG A 269 -6.44 -12.68 -16.45
N VAL A 270 -7.15 -11.62 -16.83
CA VAL A 270 -8.06 -10.86 -15.97
C VAL A 270 -8.81 -11.86 -15.09
N LEU A 271 -8.64 -11.74 -13.77
CA LEU A 271 -9.41 -12.49 -12.78
C LEU A 271 -10.26 -11.51 -12.00
N THR A 272 -11.45 -11.26 -12.53
CA THR A 272 -12.59 -10.80 -11.75
C THR A 272 -13.09 -11.93 -10.85
N ALA A 273 -13.38 -11.56 -9.60
CA ALA A 273 -14.29 -12.19 -8.62
C ALA A 273 -14.21 -13.73 -8.37
N LYS A 274 -14.12 -14.08 -7.08
CA LYS A 274 -14.22 -15.42 -6.44
C LYS A 274 -12.97 -16.31 -6.58
N GLY A 275 -12.13 -16.25 -5.54
CA GLY A 275 -11.08 -17.23 -5.27
C GLY A 275 -9.81 -16.53 -4.84
N GLU A 276 -9.66 -16.36 -3.53
CA GLU A 276 -8.49 -15.78 -2.85
C GLU A 276 -7.25 -16.64 -3.15
N LYS A 277 -6.64 -16.41 -4.30
CA LYS A 277 -5.30 -16.93 -4.60
C LYS A 277 -4.33 -16.00 -3.90
N SER A 278 -4.06 -16.33 -2.63
CA SER A 278 -2.94 -15.84 -1.83
C SER A 278 -1.64 -15.91 -2.63
N GLY A 279 -1.37 -14.87 -3.42
CA GLY A 279 -0.10 -14.65 -4.10
C GLY A 279 0.97 -14.25 -3.09
N VAL A 280 2.24 -14.33 -3.48
CA VAL A 280 3.34 -13.85 -2.65
C VAL A 280 3.19 -12.33 -2.43
N ASN A 281 3.51 -11.84 -1.24
CA ASN A 281 3.53 -10.41 -0.94
C ASN A 281 4.65 -9.73 -1.74
N ASN A 282 4.28 -8.85 -2.67
CA ASN A 282 5.22 -8.09 -3.52
C ASN A 282 4.56 -6.78 -3.99
N PHE A 283 5.32 -5.90 -4.66
CA PHE A 283 4.80 -4.59 -5.09
C PHE A 283 3.63 -4.69 -6.07
N GLN A 284 3.64 -5.67 -6.98
CA GLN A 284 2.54 -5.92 -7.89
C GLN A 284 1.26 -6.29 -7.11
N THR A 285 1.33 -7.27 -6.19
CA THR A 285 0.15 -7.70 -5.43
C THR A 285 -0.39 -6.61 -4.52
N GLN A 286 0.48 -5.75 -3.97
CA GLN A 286 0.08 -4.55 -3.22
C GLN A 286 -0.68 -3.55 -4.11
N ALA A 287 -0.11 -3.20 -5.28
CA ALA A 287 -0.74 -2.26 -6.22
C ALA A 287 -2.07 -2.78 -6.76
N GLU A 288 -2.13 -4.06 -7.13
CA GLU A 288 -3.36 -4.70 -7.62
C GLU A 288 -4.44 -4.77 -6.53
N GLU A 289 -4.08 -5.03 -5.26
CA GLU A 289 -5.04 -5.05 -4.15
C GLU A 289 -5.68 -3.65 -3.97
N LEU A 290 -4.86 -2.59 -3.85
CA LEU A 290 -5.37 -1.23 -3.68
C LEU A 290 -6.20 -0.79 -4.89
N ALA A 291 -5.70 -0.99 -6.11
CA ALA A 291 -6.43 -0.64 -7.34
C ALA A 291 -7.77 -1.38 -7.42
N GLY A 292 -7.79 -2.67 -7.10
CA GLY A 292 -9.01 -3.48 -7.08
C GLY A 292 -10.05 -2.94 -6.10
N MET A 293 -9.63 -2.50 -4.91
CA MET A 293 -10.52 -1.91 -3.91
C MET A 293 -11.06 -0.54 -4.35
N MET A 294 -10.22 0.31 -4.94
CA MET A 294 -10.61 1.61 -5.49
C MET A 294 -11.61 1.46 -6.64
N ARG A 295 -11.33 0.58 -7.61
CA ARG A 295 -12.24 0.28 -8.74
C ARG A 295 -13.58 -0.26 -8.25
N ARG A 296 -13.55 -1.19 -7.28
CA ARG A 296 -14.77 -1.74 -6.68
C ARG A 296 -15.59 -0.67 -5.98
N SER A 297 -14.94 0.27 -5.30
CA SER A 297 -15.60 1.43 -4.70
C SER A 297 -16.29 2.30 -5.74
N ILE A 298 -15.57 2.70 -6.81
CA ILE A 298 -16.12 3.48 -7.92
C ILE A 298 -17.37 2.81 -8.48
N ASN A 299 -17.28 1.53 -8.83
CA ASN A 299 -18.42 0.78 -9.39
C ASN A 299 -19.61 0.72 -8.44
N LYS A 300 -19.37 0.48 -7.14
CA LYS A 300 -20.44 0.25 -6.16
C LYS A 300 -21.08 1.52 -5.62
N LEU A 301 -20.32 2.60 -5.47
CA LEU A 301 -20.75 3.81 -4.77
C LEU A 301 -20.96 4.98 -5.74
N GLU A 302 -20.17 5.09 -6.80
CA GLU A 302 -20.29 6.20 -7.75
C GLU A 302 -21.11 5.80 -8.99
N LEU A 303 -20.65 4.81 -9.76
CA LEU A 303 -21.30 4.48 -11.04
C LEU A 303 -22.70 3.89 -10.83
N LYS A 304 -22.87 3.00 -9.84
CA LYS A 304 -24.20 2.45 -9.51
C LYS A 304 -25.22 3.53 -9.09
N GLU A 305 -24.77 4.66 -8.55
CA GLU A 305 -25.67 5.78 -8.24
C GLU A 305 -25.97 6.60 -9.50
N ARG A 306 -24.98 6.83 -10.37
CA ARG A 306 -25.16 7.54 -11.65
C ARG A 306 -26.02 6.81 -12.67
N MET A 307 -25.89 5.49 -12.79
CA MET A 307 -26.71 4.65 -13.68
C MET A 307 -28.22 4.75 -13.43
N LYS A 308 -28.64 5.22 -12.24
CA LYS A 308 -30.07 5.46 -11.95
C LYS A 308 -30.63 6.69 -12.65
N TRP A 309 -29.76 7.57 -13.11
CA TRP A 309 -30.11 8.88 -13.65
C TRP A 309 -29.63 9.07 -15.08
N ASP A 310 -28.64 8.30 -15.51
CA ASP A 310 -27.98 8.43 -16.80
C ASP A 310 -27.98 7.09 -17.53
N GLU A 311 -29.00 6.89 -18.36
CA GLU A 311 -29.25 5.65 -19.11
C GLU A 311 -28.38 5.54 -20.39
N ASP A 312 -27.76 6.64 -20.83
CA ASP A 312 -27.11 6.78 -22.14
C ASP A 312 -25.57 6.71 -22.13
N PHE A 313 -24.95 6.38 -20.99
CA PHE A 313 -23.48 6.26 -20.91
C PHE A 313 -23.03 4.82 -21.18
N ASP A 314 -22.46 4.57 -22.36
CA ASP A 314 -22.13 3.21 -22.81
C ASP A 314 -20.82 2.63 -22.21
N ASP A 315 -20.01 3.43 -21.50
CA ASP A 315 -18.66 3.02 -21.06
C ASP A 315 -18.54 2.79 -19.53
N TRP A 316 -19.65 2.48 -18.86
CA TRP A 316 -19.67 2.24 -17.40
C TRP A 316 -18.72 1.12 -16.96
N ASP A 317 -18.53 0.11 -17.82
CA ASP A 317 -17.76 -1.08 -17.50
C ASP A 317 -16.25 -0.81 -17.40
N HIS A 318 -15.73 0.19 -18.13
CA HIS A 318 -14.32 0.52 -18.15
C HIS A 318 -13.96 1.80 -17.38
N GLU A 319 -14.92 2.62 -16.98
CA GLU A 319 -14.66 3.90 -16.30
C GLU A 319 -13.80 3.74 -15.02
N ALA A 320 -14.06 2.71 -14.21
CA ALA A 320 -13.23 2.45 -13.03
C ALA A 320 -11.79 2.04 -13.39
N GLU A 321 -11.60 1.25 -14.44
CA GLU A 321 -10.29 0.83 -14.93
C GLU A 321 -9.53 1.98 -15.58
N ARG A 322 -10.24 2.85 -16.32
CA ARG A 322 -9.71 4.08 -16.91
C ARG A 322 -9.19 5.02 -15.83
N ARG A 323 -9.93 5.16 -14.73
CA ARG A 323 -9.64 6.06 -13.61
C ARG A 323 -8.54 5.54 -12.69
N VAL A 324 -8.45 4.22 -12.48
CA VAL A 324 -7.45 3.61 -11.59
C VAL A 324 -6.67 2.57 -12.37
N ARG A 325 -5.45 2.92 -12.79
CA ARG A 325 -4.57 2.08 -13.61
C ARG A 325 -3.45 1.48 -12.76
N THR A 326 -2.95 0.34 -13.21
CA THR A 326 -1.77 -0.35 -12.67
C THR A 326 -0.83 -0.65 -13.82
N ALA A 327 0.47 -0.45 -13.68
CA ALA A 327 1.42 -0.77 -14.73
C ALA A 327 2.76 -1.29 -14.20
N ASP A 328 3.32 -2.27 -14.92
CA ASP A 328 4.65 -2.78 -14.69
C ASP A 328 5.67 -1.85 -15.35
N VAL A 329 6.66 -1.39 -14.58
CA VAL A 329 7.73 -0.51 -15.08
C VAL A 329 8.96 -1.29 -15.54
N GLY A 330 8.90 -2.63 -15.51
CA GLY A 330 10.04 -3.49 -15.77
C GLY A 330 11.04 -3.49 -14.62
N ARG A 331 12.21 -4.08 -14.86
CA ARG A 331 13.26 -4.16 -13.83
C ARG A 331 13.99 -2.82 -13.75
N VAL A 332 14.11 -2.27 -12.54
CA VAL A 332 14.99 -1.12 -12.32
C VAL A 332 16.43 -1.62 -12.26
N GLU A 333 17.18 -1.39 -13.32
CA GLU A 333 18.61 -1.69 -13.37
C GLU A 333 19.39 -0.50 -12.81
N GLY A 334 19.82 -0.57 -11.55
CA GLY A 334 20.64 0.49 -10.94
C GLY A 334 20.74 0.43 -9.42
N VAL A 335 21.69 1.18 -8.88
CA VAL A 335 21.86 1.42 -7.44
C VAL A 335 21.02 2.66 -7.09
N GLY A 336 19.70 2.52 -7.07
CA GLY A 336 18.80 3.65 -6.80
C GLY A 336 17.33 3.25 -6.76
N PHE A 337 16.57 3.90 -5.90
CA PHE A 337 15.12 3.76 -5.75
C PHE A 337 14.35 4.59 -6.80
N GLU A 338 14.90 4.72 -8.01
CA GLU A 338 14.36 5.57 -9.08
C GLU A 338 13.54 4.76 -10.09
N LEU A 339 12.58 5.42 -10.75
CA LEU A 339 11.80 4.81 -11.83
C LEU A 339 12.71 4.52 -13.04
N SER A 340 12.51 3.35 -13.66
CA SER A 340 13.11 3.02 -14.95
C SER A 340 12.72 4.04 -16.03
N GLU A 341 13.47 4.12 -17.14
CA GLU A 341 13.13 4.99 -18.28
C GLU A 341 11.69 4.75 -18.74
N HIS A 342 11.29 3.49 -18.91
CA HIS A 342 9.92 3.10 -19.23
C HIS A 342 8.91 3.58 -18.17
N GLY A 343 9.24 3.44 -16.88
CA GLY A 343 8.39 3.93 -15.80
C GLY A 343 8.23 5.44 -15.79
N GLN A 344 9.29 6.18 -16.13
CA GLN A 344 9.25 7.64 -16.28
C GLN A 344 8.38 8.06 -17.46
N GLU A 345 8.46 7.37 -18.60
CA GLU A 345 7.59 7.61 -19.76
C GLU A 345 6.11 7.40 -19.42
N LEU A 346 5.78 6.30 -18.73
CA LEU A 346 4.41 6.03 -18.28
C LEU A 346 3.89 7.11 -17.33
N ALA A 347 4.73 7.52 -16.37
CA ALA A 347 4.41 8.57 -15.41
C ALA A 347 4.15 9.92 -16.10
N VAL A 348 5.06 10.33 -17.00
CA VAL A 348 4.94 11.61 -17.74
C VAL A 348 3.72 11.59 -18.65
N SER A 349 3.50 10.53 -19.42
CA SER A 349 2.34 10.40 -20.30
C SER A 349 1.03 10.51 -19.52
N TRP A 350 0.95 9.87 -18.34
CA TRP A 350 -0.22 9.98 -17.49
C TRP A 350 -0.40 11.40 -16.91
N LEU A 351 0.67 12.03 -16.43
CA LEU A 351 0.59 13.41 -15.92
C LEU A 351 0.17 14.40 -17.02
N GLU A 352 0.71 14.27 -18.23
CA GLU A 352 0.35 15.11 -19.38
C GLU A 352 -1.12 14.89 -19.78
N GLU A 353 -1.60 13.63 -19.80
CA GLU A 353 -3.02 13.31 -20.00
C GLU A 353 -3.90 14.01 -18.97
N LYS A 354 -3.51 14.02 -17.68
CA LYS A 354 -4.34 14.57 -16.60
C LYS A 354 -4.26 16.08 -16.46
N MET A 355 -3.14 16.70 -16.79
CA MET A 355 -2.96 18.15 -16.69
C MET A 355 -3.44 18.91 -17.93
N SER A 356 -3.72 18.22 -19.04
CA SER A 356 -4.22 18.83 -20.29
C SER A 356 -5.75 18.84 -20.41
N GLY A 357 -6.46 18.06 -19.60
CA GLY A 357 -7.91 18.09 -19.46
C GLY A 357 -8.35 19.06 -18.37
#